data_AF-A0A094IFD6-F1
#
_entry.id   AF-A0A094IFD6-F1
#
_cell.length_a   1.000
_cell.length_b   1.000
_cell.length_c   1.000
_cell.angle_alpha   90.00
_cell.angle_beta   90.00
_cell.angle_gamma   90.00
#
_symmetry.space_group_name_H-M   'P 1'
#
loop_
_entity.id
_entity.type
_entity.pdbx_description
1 polymer ?
#
loop_
_entity_poly.entity_id
_entity_poly.type
_entity_poly.pdbx_seq_one_letter_code
_entity_poly.pdbx_strand_id
1 'polypeptide(L)'
;MASRTDQFKAAKQEMQRAFEKAEEEENRKIKETDEAKEPSPWLRRVGCIPHLAGVDRKEVREFVEPVDEKDEPHLAIMCTAFEWLIQDAQHHAVRDVVGIQTLFEANRKEVDKETNMPFDSWMDITTIERYVEVWKQLLLFVFRAEDDEAEFRPPYVLTEAQQSAMQTVRDKIGAFQEWKEEKGEKEKNAAGEDRDEDKGFDDGEDNEGVEGVEGAAEEVDEGFEDEMSEETKWMRQIQREVLRFCITLLDHLLQDSEYQSAIISGLAVLMIKGDKGWHDAEDFTTKYSAVIKLARLMVVQEAYEQRQEQIRTYQSEMTEVEARKKATSYYRLVKQFVT
;
A
#
# COMPACT_ATOMS: atom_id res chain seq x y z
N MET A 1 -19.98 27.11 54.84
CA MET A 1 -19.71 25.66 55.00
C MET A 1 -20.45 24.96 53.89
N ALA A 2 -19.75 24.24 53.00
CA ALA A 2 -20.43 23.46 51.96
C ALA A 2 -21.34 22.41 52.60
N SER A 3 -22.55 22.21 52.08
CA SER A 3 -23.49 21.25 52.64
C SER A 3 -22.92 19.83 52.56
N ARG A 4 -23.24 18.97 53.54
CA ARG A 4 -22.82 17.56 53.57
C ARG A 4 -23.22 16.79 52.30
N THR A 5 -24.31 17.21 51.65
CA THR A 5 -24.77 16.71 50.35
C THR A 5 -23.90 17.14 49.17
N ASP A 6 -23.32 18.34 49.21
CA ASP A 6 -22.42 18.83 48.15
C ASP A 6 -21.05 18.15 48.24
N GLN A 7 -20.57 17.89 49.46
CA GLN A 7 -19.36 17.11 49.70
C GLN A 7 -19.50 15.66 49.20
N PHE A 8 -20.66 15.04 49.41
CA PHE A 8 -20.94 13.69 48.91
C PHE A 8 -21.01 13.62 47.37
N LYS A 9 -21.59 14.63 46.72
CA LYS A 9 -21.63 14.71 45.25
C LYS A 9 -20.23 14.91 44.66
N ALA A 10 -19.42 15.79 45.26
CA ALA A 10 -18.05 16.02 44.84
C ALA A 10 -17.20 14.75 44.97
N ALA A 11 -17.28 14.05 46.12
CA ALA A 11 -16.58 12.79 46.33
C ALA A 11 -17.01 11.69 45.35
N LYS A 12 -18.31 11.60 45.00
CA LYS A 12 -18.79 10.67 43.98
C LYS A 12 -18.25 11.00 42.59
N GLN A 13 -18.22 12.28 42.21
CA GLN A 13 -17.65 12.72 40.92
C GLN A 13 -16.14 12.49 40.84
N GLU A 14 -15.42 12.71 41.93
CA GLU A 14 -13.99 12.44 42.01
C GLU A 14 -13.69 10.94 41.91
N MET A 15 -14.44 10.11 42.62
CA MET A 15 -14.35 8.65 42.52
C MET A 15 -14.72 8.15 41.12
N GLN A 16 -15.73 8.75 40.49
CA GLN A 16 -16.13 8.45 39.11
C GLN A 16 -15.00 8.78 38.13
N ARG A 17 -14.40 9.98 38.22
CA ARG A 17 -13.26 10.37 37.38
C ARG A 17 -12.03 9.50 37.62
N ALA A 18 -11.77 9.13 38.87
CA ALA A 18 -10.67 8.24 39.20
C ALA A 18 -10.90 6.82 38.67
N PHE A 19 -12.15 6.34 38.72
CA PHE A 19 -12.53 5.06 38.12
C PHE A 19 -12.42 5.11 36.59
N GLU A 20 -12.97 6.16 35.95
CA GLU A 20 -12.87 6.39 34.50
C GLU A 20 -11.41 6.46 34.05
N LYS A 21 -10.57 7.22 34.76
CA LYS A 21 -9.13 7.31 34.46
C LYS A 21 -8.40 5.98 34.65
N ALA A 22 -8.72 5.23 35.71
CA ALA A 22 -8.15 3.91 35.93
C ALA A 22 -8.62 2.91 34.87
N GLU A 23 -9.88 2.99 34.43
CA GLU A 23 -10.42 2.17 33.35
C GLU A 23 -9.82 2.55 32.00
N GLU A 24 -9.53 3.84 31.76
CA GLU A 24 -8.81 4.32 30.58
C GLU A 24 -7.37 3.81 30.55
N GLU A 25 -6.62 3.95 31.65
CA GLU A 25 -5.27 3.39 31.81
C GLU A 25 -5.27 1.87 31.66
N GLU A 26 -6.32 1.20 32.16
CA GLU A 26 -6.48 -0.25 32.02
C GLU A 26 -6.76 -0.69 30.58
N ASN A 27 -7.62 0.02 29.86
CA ASN A 27 -7.97 -0.29 28.47
C ASN A 27 -6.92 0.14 27.45
N ARG A 28 -5.91 0.91 27.89
CA ARG A 28 -4.81 1.41 27.07
C ARG A 28 -3.90 0.29 26.55
N LYS A 29 -3.61 -0.71 27.38
CA LYS A 29 -2.79 -1.88 26.98
C LYS A 29 -3.65 -3.08 26.63
N ILE A 30 -3.32 -3.75 25.52
CA ILE A 30 -4.00 -4.99 25.13
C ILE A 30 -3.60 -6.11 26.09
N LYS A 31 -4.60 -6.81 26.65
CA LYS A 31 -4.39 -7.92 27.59
C LYS A 31 -4.82 -9.23 26.95
N GLU A 32 -4.13 -10.32 27.26
CA GLU A 32 -4.57 -11.68 26.86
C GLU A 32 -5.98 -12.01 27.37
N THR A 33 -6.39 -11.47 28.53
CA THR A 33 -7.74 -11.68 29.07
C THR A 33 -8.84 -10.96 28.29
N ASP A 34 -8.51 -10.08 27.34
CA ASP A 34 -9.48 -9.50 26.41
C ASP A 34 -10.09 -10.57 25.47
N GLU A 35 -9.54 -11.79 25.42
CA GLU A 35 -10.17 -12.95 24.76
C GLU A 35 -11.60 -13.22 25.27
N ALA A 36 -11.86 -12.96 26.55
CA ALA A 36 -13.19 -13.13 27.14
C ALA A 36 -14.20 -12.07 26.65
N LYS A 37 -13.71 -10.95 26.08
CA LYS A 37 -14.51 -9.89 25.46
C LYS A 37 -14.61 -10.08 23.94
N GLU A 38 -14.09 -11.17 23.39
CA GLU A 38 -14.14 -11.45 21.97
C GLU A 38 -15.57 -11.60 21.45
N PRO A 39 -15.92 -10.91 20.34
CA PRO A 39 -17.21 -11.08 19.70
C PRO A 39 -17.40 -12.46 19.04
N SER A 40 -16.32 -13.21 18.73
CA SER A 40 -16.46 -14.51 18.04
C SER A 40 -15.33 -15.51 18.35
N PRO A 41 -15.60 -16.83 18.31
CA PRO A 41 -14.58 -17.89 18.41
C PRO A 41 -13.50 -17.85 17.30
N TRP A 42 -13.76 -17.13 16.22
CA TRP A 42 -12.80 -16.95 15.12
C TRP A 42 -11.62 -16.08 15.55
N LEU A 43 -11.84 -15.01 16.32
CA LEU A 43 -10.76 -14.15 16.82
C LEU A 43 -9.77 -14.93 17.70
N ARG A 44 -10.30 -15.79 18.57
CA ARG A 44 -9.51 -16.72 19.38
C ARG A 44 -8.60 -17.64 18.55
N ARG A 45 -9.07 -18.05 17.37
CA ARG A 45 -8.28 -18.87 16.45
C ARG A 45 -7.20 -18.08 15.74
N VAL A 46 -7.48 -16.83 15.39
CA VAL A 46 -6.53 -15.97 14.67
C VAL A 46 -5.37 -15.57 15.59
N GLY A 47 -5.60 -15.37 16.89
CA GLY A 47 -4.51 -15.14 17.84
C GLY A 47 -3.95 -13.72 17.85
N CYS A 48 -4.73 -12.74 17.39
CA CYS A 48 -4.28 -11.34 17.34
C CYS A 48 -4.15 -10.69 18.71
N ILE A 49 -4.98 -11.11 19.67
CA ILE A 49 -4.94 -10.62 21.05
C ILE A 49 -3.64 -11.02 21.75
N PRO A 50 -3.24 -12.31 21.77
CA PRO A 50 -1.96 -12.70 22.35
C PRO A 50 -0.76 -12.11 21.61
N HIS A 51 -0.84 -11.95 20.28
CA HIS A 51 0.23 -11.28 19.50
C HIS A 51 0.47 -9.83 19.92
N LEU A 52 -0.61 -9.07 20.11
CA LEU A 52 -0.54 -7.65 20.46
C LEU A 52 -0.53 -7.40 21.98
N ALA A 53 -0.44 -8.46 22.80
CA ALA A 53 -0.48 -8.35 24.25
C ALA A 53 0.69 -7.47 24.77
N GLY A 54 0.36 -6.52 25.64
CA GLY A 54 1.32 -5.58 26.22
C GLY A 54 1.58 -4.32 25.39
N VAL A 55 1.22 -4.32 24.10
CA VAL A 55 1.28 -3.15 23.24
C VAL A 55 0.14 -2.20 23.59
N ASP A 56 0.40 -0.91 23.47
CA ASP A 56 -0.59 0.14 23.62
C ASP A 56 -1.53 0.18 22.42
N ARG A 57 -2.83 0.10 22.69
CA ARG A 57 -3.87 0.07 21.66
C ARG A 57 -3.92 1.38 20.86
N LYS A 58 -3.68 2.51 21.52
CA LYS A 58 -3.73 3.82 20.85
C LYS A 58 -2.50 4.00 19.98
N GLU A 59 -1.31 3.75 20.53
CA GLU A 59 -0.04 3.92 19.80
C GLU A 59 0.00 3.00 18.57
N VAL A 60 -0.39 1.72 18.70
CA VAL A 60 -0.38 0.81 17.55
C VAL A 60 -1.41 1.18 16.47
N ARG A 61 -2.52 1.84 16.83
CA ARG A 61 -3.49 2.33 15.85
C ARG A 61 -2.96 3.54 15.08
N GLU A 62 -2.11 4.37 15.67
CA GLU A 62 -1.49 5.51 14.99
C GLU A 62 -0.65 5.06 13.78
N PHE A 63 -0.11 3.84 13.80
CA PHE A 63 0.60 3.26 12.66
C PHE A 63 -0.26 3.02 11.40
N VAL A 64 -1.59 2.91 11.53
CA VAL A 64 -2.51 2.65 10.41
C VAL A 64 -3.45 3.82 10.10
N GLU A 65 -3.31 4.94 10.80
CA GLU A 65 -4.08 6.15 10.51
C GLU A 65 -3.67 6.76 9.15
N PRO A 66 -4.55 7.53 8.48
CA PRO A 66 -4.21 8.19 7.22
C PRO A 66 -2.94 9.05 7.34
N VAL A 67 -2.24 9.22 6.22
CA VAL A 67 -1.04 10.07 6.15
C VAL A 67 -1.41 11.54 6.23
N ASP A 68 -0.66 12.33 7.01
CA ASP A 68 -0.67 13.79 6.89
C ASP A 68 0.43 14.21 5.92
N GLU A 69 0.05 14.74 4.75
CA GLU A 69 1.01 15.11 3.69
C GLU A 69 2.03 16.18 4.13
N LYS A 70 1.71 16.99 5.14
CA LYS A 70 2.60 18.05 5.63
C LYS A 70 3.65 17.50 6.57
N ASP A 71 3.24 16.60 7.46
CA ASP A 71 4.11 16.03 8.48
C ASP A 71 4.90 14.83 7.94
N GLU A 72 4.30 14.05 7.04
CA GLU A 72 4.85 12.81 6.49
C GLU A 72 4.87 12.80 4.94
N PRO A 73 5.51 13.78 4.28
CA PRO A 73 5.49 13.90 2.82
C PRO A 73 6.07 12.68 2.10
N HIS A 74 7.03 11.99 2.72
CA HIS A 74 7.63 10.77 2.17
C HIS A 74 6.62 9.60 2.11
N LEU A 75 5.78 9.43 3.14
CA LEU A 75 4.72 8.42 3.14
C LEU A 75 3.59 8.78 2.16
N ALA A 76 3.29 10.07 2.00
CA ALA A 76 2.30 10.53 1.02
C ALA A 76 2.74 10.18 -0.43
N ILE A 77 4.02 10.37 -0.75
CA ILE A 77 4.60 9.95 -2.03
C ILE A 77 4.50 8.44 -2.21
N MET A 78 4.84 7.65 -1.20
CA MET A 78 4.72 6.18 -1.23
C MET A 78 3.28 5.74 -1.49
N CYS A 79 2.31 6.29 -0.76
CA CYS A 79 0.89 6.00 -0.91
C CYS A 79 0.38 6.35 -2.32
N THR A 80 0.83 7.47 -2.88
CA THR A 80 0.48 7.90 -4.25
C THR A 80 1.09 6.95 -5.29
N ALA A 81 2.36 6.59 -5.13
CA ALA A 81 3.02 5.62 -6.00
C ALA A 81 2.33 4.25 -5.94
N PHE A 82 1.95 3.78 -4.75
CA PHE A 82 1.21 2.53 -4.61
C PHE A 82 -0.16 2.58 -5.30
N GLU A 83 -0.88 3.68 -5.21
CA GLU A 83 -2.18 3.82 -5.88
C GLU A 83 -2.05 3.75 -7.40
N TRP A 84 -1.10 4.51 -7.96
CA TRP A 84 -0.83 4.47 -9.40
C TRP A 84 -0.35 3.09 -9.86
N LEU A 85 0.49 2.42 -9.07
CA LEU A 85 0.90 1.04 -9.32
C LEU A 85 -0.30 0.10 -9.47
N ILE A 86 -1.30 0.20 -8.59
CA ILE A 86 -2.49 -0.66 -8.64
C ILE A 86 -3.35 -0.33 -9.85
N GLN A 87 -3.48 0.95 -10.23
CA GLN A 87 -4.18 1.38 -11.44
C GLN A 87 -3.52 0.79 -12.70
N ASP A 88 -2.20 0.95 -12.85
CA ASP A 88 -1.45 0.38 -13.97
C ASP A 88 -1.58 -1.15 -14.01
N ALA A 89 -1.51 -1.80 -12.84
CA ALA A 89 -1.63 -3.24 -12.75
C ALA A 89 -2.99 -3.77 -13.22
N GLN A 90 -4.09 -3.03 -13.04
CA GLN A 90 -5.40 -3.44 -13.57
C GLN A 90 -5.41 -3.52 -15.09
N HIS A 91 -4.69 -2.61 -15.76
CA HIS A 91 -4.56 -2.56 -17.22
C HIS A 91 -3.63 -3.65 -17.76
N HIS A 92 -2.57 -3.99 -17.03
CA HIS A 92 -1.66 -5.06 -17.45
C HIS A 92 -2.19 -6.47 -17.15
N ALA A 93 -2.93 -6.66 -16.06
CA ALA A 93 -3.41 -7.97 -15.61
C ALA A 93 -4.67 -8.46 -16.36
N VAL A 94 -4.72 -8.24 -17.68
CA VAL A 94 -5.83 -8.66 -18.54
C VAL A 94 -5.41 -9.72 -19.55
N ARG A 95 -6.40 -10.45 -20.09
CA ARG A 95 -6.17 -11.58 -20.99
C ARG A 95 -5.32 -11.20 -22.21
N ASP A 96 -5.55 -10.02 -22.78
CA ASP A 96 -4.91 -9.60 -24.03
C ASP A 96 -3.44 -9.20 -23.84
N VAL A 97 -3.04 -8.90 -22.60
CA VAL A 97 -1.65 -8.54 -22.26
C VAL A 97 -0.88 -9.76 -21.76
N VAL A 98 -1.34 -10.40 -20.68
CA VAL A 98 -0.58 -11.48 -20.01
C VAL A 98 -0.97 -12.89 -20.44
N GLY A 99 -2.07 -13.04 -21.17
CA GLY A 99 -2.60 -14.32 -21.60
C GLY A 99 -3.42 -15.04 -20.53
N ILE A 100 -4.42 -15.82 -20.97
CA ILE A 100 -5.38 -16.48 -20.07
C ILE A 100 -4.73 -17.48 -19.10
N GLN A 101 -3.70 -18.21 -19.54
CA GLN A 101 -3.01 -19.21 -18.73
C GLN A 101 -2.32 -18.59 -17.52
N THR A 102 -1.74 -17.40 -17.69
CA THR A 102 -1.15 -16.62 -16.61
C THR A 102 -2.19 -16.23 -15.57
N LEU A 103 -3.39 -15.82 -16.01
CA LEU A 103 -4.48 -15.45 -15.11
C LEU A 103 -5.03 -16.64 -14.34
N PHE A 104 -5.10 -17.84 -14.94
CA PHE A 104 -5.43 -19.07 -14.20
C PHE A 104 -4.37 -19.36 -13.13
N GLU A 105 -3.09 -19.29 -13.49
CA GLU A 105 -1.99 -19.52 -12.54
C GLU A 105 -2.05 -18.53 -11.36
N ALA A 106 -2.27 -17.24 -11.63
CA ALA A 106 -2.37 -16.19 -10.60
C ALA A 106 -3.56 -16.40 -9.65
N ASN A 107 -4.65 -17.03 -10.12
CA ASN A 107 -5.83 -17.32 -9.29
C ASN A 107 -5.77 -18.68 -8.59
N ARG A 108 -4.70 -19.46 -8.79
CA ARG A 108 -4.52 -20.74 -8.13
C ARG A 108 -4.43 -20.55 -6.62
N LYS A 109 -5.12 -21.39 -5.87
CA LYS A 109 -5.16 -21.34 -4.40
C LYS A 109 -4.31 -22.43 -3.73
N GLU A 110 -4.17 -23.57 -4.40
CA GLU A 110 -3.43 -24.74 -3.91
C GLU A 110 -2.57 -25.26 -5.06
N VAL A 111 -1.33 -25.65 -4.78
CA VAL A 111 -0.37 -26.09 -5.82
C VAL A 111 -0.91 -27.29 -6.63
N ASP A 112 -1.60 -28.21 -5.95
CA ASP A 112 -2.09 -29.46 -6.55
C ASP A 112 -3.52 -29.38 -7.12
N LYS A 113 -4.18 -28.20 -7.06
CA LYS A 113 -5.54 -28.02 -7.57
C LYS A 113 -5.61 -26.93 -8.62
N GLU A 114 -6.10 -27.30 -9.80
CA GLU A 114 -6.42 -26.34 -10.84
C GLU A 114 -7.61 -25.46 -10.41
N THR A 115 -7.52 -24.18 -10.73
CA THR A 115 -8.65 -23.24 -10.59
C THR A 115 -9.55 -23.33 -11.82
N ASN A 116 -10.86 -23.26 -11.60
CA ASN A 116 -11.84 -23.26 -12.69
C ASN A 116 -12.10 -21.86 -13.28
N MET A 117 -11.53 -20.81 -12.69
CA MET A 117 -11.72 -19.43 -13.13
C MET A 117 -10.38 -18.68 -13.22
N PRO A 118 -10.16 -17.89 -14.28
CA PRO A 118 -9.00 -17.01 -14.36
C PRO A 118 -9.08 -15.90 -13.30
N PHE A 119 -7.94 -15.31 -12.97
CA PHE A 119 -7.89 -14.09 -12.16
C PHE A 119 -8.57 -12.97 -12.94
N ASP A 120 -9.47 -12.26 -12.24
CA ASP A 120 -10.15 -11.08 -12.75
C ASP A 120 -9.49 -9.85 -12.13
N SER A 121 -8.80 -9.03 -12.92
CA SER A 121 -8.17 -7.80 -12.43
C SER A 121 -9.19 -6.66 -12.25
N TRP A 122 -10.34 -6.76 -12.91
CA TRP A 122 -11.31 -5.67 -12.92
C TRP A 122 -12.06 -5.62 -11.59
N MET A 123 -12.18 -4.42 -11.07
CA MET A 123 -12.91 -4.07 -9.86
C MET A 123 -13.59 -2.74 -10.12
N ASP A 124 -14.80 -2.56 -9.58
CA ASP A 124 -15.43 -1.25 -9.62
C ASP A 124 -14.63 -0.25 -8.77
N ILE A 125 -14.81 1.04 -9.07
CA ILE A 125 -14.05 2.15 -8.46
C ILE A 125 -14.13 2.11 -6.93
N THR A 126 -15.32 1.83 -6.37
CA THR A 126 -15.48 1.82 -4.91
C THR A 126 -14.79 0.63 -4.25
N THR A 127 -14.75 -0.52 -4.94
CA THR A 127 -14.05 -1.71 -4.45
C THR A 127 -12.54 -1.51 -4.48
N ILE A 128 -11.99 -0.96 -5.57
CA ILE A 128 -10.55 -0.74 -5.67
C ILE A 128 -10.07 0.30 -4.66
N GLU A 129 -10.79 1.41 -4.47
CA GLU A 129 -10.44 2.43 -3.47
C GLU A 129 -10.33 1.82 -2.06
N ARG A 130 -11.33 1.02 -1.67
CA ARG A 130 -11.32 0.32 -0.38
C ARG A 130 -10.15 -0.67 -0.28
N TYR A 131 -9.85 -1.39 -1.36
CA TYR A 131 -8.78 -2.39 -1.35
C TYR A 131 -7.39 -1.76 -1.30
N VAL A 132 -7.20 -0.67 -2.02
CA VAL A 132 -6.00 0.15 -2.00
C VAL A 132 -5.80 0.74 -0.61
N GLU A 133 -6.86 1.23 0.04
CA GLU A 133 -6.77 1.78 1.39
C GLU A 133 -6.25 0.75 2.39
N VAL A 134 -6.77 -0.49 2.35
CA VAL A 134 -6.27 -1.57 3.25
C VAL A 134 -4.76 -1.79 3.07
N TRP A 135 -4.27 -1.77 1.83
CA TRP A 135 -2.83 -1.93 1.57
C TRP A 135 -2.02 -0.69 1.96
N LYS A 136 -2.52 0.52 1.73
CA LYS A 136 -1.89 1.76 2.22
C LYS A 136 -1.72 1.69 3.73
N GLN A 137 -2.74 1.27 4.47
CA GLN A 137 -2.64 1.08 5.92
C GLN A 137 -1.57 0.06 6.32
N LEU A 138 -1.42 -1.04 5.56
CA LEU A 138 -0.35 -2.02 5.82
C LEU A 138 1.04 -1.46 5.52
N LEU A 139 1.21 -0.69 4.45
CA LEU A 139 2.48 -0.03 4.13
C LEU A 139 2.83 1.02 5.19
N LEU A 140 1.88 1.87 5.57
CA LEU A 140 2.03 2.84 6.65
C LEU A 140 2.39 2.15 7.97
N PHE A 141 1.73 1.03 8.27
CA PHE A 141 2.03 0.23 9.45
C PHE A 141 3.51 -0.17 9.50
N VAL A 142 4.03 -0.76 8.42
CA VAL A 142 5.43 -1.22 8.40
C VAL A 142 6.38 -0.04 8.49
N PHE A 143 6.15 1.04 7.73
CA PHE A 143 7.03 2.21 7.75
C PHE A 143 7.06 2.91 9.11
N ARG A 144 5.90 3.25 9.66
CA ARG A 144 5.83 3.94 10.95
C ARG A 144 6.36 3.06 12.08
N ALA A 145 6.01 1.77 12.10
CA ALA A 145 6.48 0.87 13.15
C ALA A 145 8.00 0.65 13.10
N GLU A 146 8.61 0.65 11.91
CA GLU A 146 10.07 0.57 11.76
C GLU A 146 10.80 1.86 12.12
N ASP A 147 10.14 3.02 12.00
CA ASP A 147 10.68 4.33 12.40
C ASP A 147 10.47 4.65 13.89
N ASP A 148 9.58 3.93 14.57
CA ASP A 148 9.32 4.05 16.00
C ASP A 148 10.27 3.20 16.86
N GLU A 149 10.26 3.45 18.17
CA GLU A 149 11.04 2.72 19.15
C GLU A 149 10.61 1.24 19.22
N ALA A 150 11.60 0.35 19.37
CA ALA A 150 11.38 -1.09 19.37
C ALA A 150 10.43 -1.59 20.48
N GLU A 151 10.21 -0.79 21.53
CA GLU A 151 9.29 -1.14 22.62
C GLU A 151 7.81 -0.97 22.27
N PHE A 152 7.48 -0.12 21.29
CA PHE A 152 6.11 0.13 20.82
C PHE A 152 5.75 -0.70 19.58
N ARG A 153 6.76 -1.26 18.93
CA ARG A 153 6.62 -2.09 17.73
C ARG A 153 5.99 -3.45 18.06
N PRO A 154 4.94 -3.89 17.34
CA PRO A 154 4.47 -5.26 17.42
C PRO A 154 5.57 -6.28 17.06
N PRO A 155 5.57 -7.49 17.64
CA PRO A 155 6.71 -8.41 17.58
C PRO A 155 6.82 -9.19 16.25
N TYR A 156 6.78 -8.50 15.11
CA TYR A 156 7.11 -9.07 13.80
C TYR A 156 8.61 -8.90 13.49
N VAL A 157 9.09 -9.59 12.45
CA VAL A 157 10.50 -9.52 12.04
C VAL A 157 10.60 -9.36 10.52
N LEU A 158 11.20 -8.26 10.07
CA LEU A 158 11.53 -8.10 8.66
C LEU A 158 12.75 -8.95 8.29
N THR A 159 12.67 -9.65 7.17
CA THR A 159 13.82 -10.35 6.57
C THR A 159 14.84 -9.35 6.02
N GLU A 160 16.09 -9.79 5.80
CA GLU A 160 17.12 -8.93 5.17
C GLU A 160 16.67 -8.40 3.79
N ALA A 161 15.97 -9.23 3.01
CA ALA A 161 15.41 -8.82 1.72
C ALA A 161 14.31 -7.75 1.88
N GLN A 162 13.45 -7.88 2.89
CA GLN A 162 12.40 -6.90 3.19
C GLN A 162 13.00 -5.57 3.65
N GLN A 163 14.00 -5.59 4.54
CA GLN A 163 14.71 -4.38 5.00
C GLN A 163 15.44 -3.69 3.84
N SER A 164 16.12 -4.45 2.99
CA SER A 164 16.80 -3.91 1.81
C SER A 164 15.82 -3.27 0.81
N ALA A 165 14.68 -3.90 0.56
CA ALA A 165 13.66 -3.35 -0.34
C ALA A 165 13.03 -2.08 0.25
N MET A 166 12.75 -2.07 1.56
CA MET A 166 12.25 -0.90 2.27
C MET A 166 13.22 0.28 2.19
N GLN A 167 14.52 0.03 2.41
CA GLN A 167 15.54 1.07 2.31
C GLN A 167 15.63 1.62 0.88
N THR A 168 15.51 0.75 -0.14
CA THR A 168 15.50 1.17 -1.54
C THR A 168 14.33 2.12 -1.86
N VAL A 169 13.14 1.86 -1.29
CA VAL A 169 11.98 2.76 -1.40
C VAL A 169 12.28 4.11 -0.74
N ARG A 170 12.86 4.11 0.47
CA ARG A 170 13.26 5.35 1.17
C ARG A 170 14.25 6.17 0.35
N ASP A 171 15.28 5.54 -0.18
CA ASP A 171 16.33 6.20 -0.97
C ASP A 171 15.74 6.84 -2.24
N LYS A 172 14.84 6.14 -2.94
CA LYS A 172 14.17 6.66 -4.14
C LYS A 172 13.26 7.84 -3.84
N ILE A 173 12.51 7.78 -2.75
CA ILE A 173 11.63 8.88 -2.32
C ILE A 173 12.46 10.09 -1.91
N GLY A 174 13.53 9.88 -1.13
CA GLY A 174 14.45 10.96 -0.73
C GLY A 174 15.07 11.67 -1.94
N ALA A 175 15.60 10.90 -2.90
CA ALA A 175 16.16 11.48 -4.12
C ALA A 175 15.13 12.24 -4.98
N PHE A 176 13.87 11.79 -5.00
CA PHE A 176 12.79 12.52 -5.66
C PHE A 176 12.46 13.84 -4.96
N GLN A 177 12.46 13.87 -3.62
CA GLN A 177 12.23 15.09 -2.84
C GLN A 177 13.35 16.11 -3.07
N GLU A 178 14.61 15.68 -2.99
CA GLU A 178 15.77 16.52 -3.30
C GLU A 178 15.67 17.12 -4.71
N TRP A 179 15.34 16.30 -5.71
CA TRP A 179 15.12 16.77 -7.07
C TRP A 179 13.99 17.81 -7.18
N LYS A 180 12.89 17.62 -6.45
CA LYS A 180 11.74 18.54 -6.44
C LYS A 180 12.09 19.88 -5.80
N GLU A 181 12.89 19.86 -4.74
CA GLU A 181 13.43 21.07 -4.10
C GLU A 181 14.36 21.84 -5.04
N GLU A 182 15.33 21.17 -5.67
CA GLU A 182 16.24 21.79 -6.64
C GLU A 182 15.50 22.42 -7.82
N LYS A 183 14.47 21.75 -8.33
CA LYS A 183 13.63 22.27 -9.41
C LYS A 183 12.88 23.53 -8.96
N GLY A 184 12.27 23.49 -7.78
CA GLY A 184 11.55 24.64 -7.20
C GLY A 184 12.45 25.84 -6.92
N GLU A 185 13.71 25.62 -6.54
CA GLU A 185 14.71 26.69 -6.37
C GLU A 185 15.09 27.34 -7.71
N LYS A 186 15.31 26.53 -8.76
CA LYS A 186 15.62 27.04 -10.11
C LYS A 186 14.49 27.89 -10.67
N GLU A 187 13.24 27.47 -10.49
CA GLU A 187 12.05 28.23 -10.92
C GLU A 187 11.90 29.56 -10.16
N LYS A 188 12.16 29.57 -8.84
CA LYS A 188 12.15 30.81 -8.04
C LYS A 188 13.26 31.78 -8.45
N ASN A 189 14.44 31.27 -8.78
CA ASN A 189 15.57 32.08 -9.24
C ASN A 189 15.30 32.68 -10.63
N ALA A 190 14.68 31.92 -11.55
CA ALA A 190 14.27 32.42 -12.86
C ALA A 190 13.17 33.50 -12.77
N ALA A 191 12.18 33.31 -11.89
CA ALA A 191 11.12 34.30 -11.66
C ALA A 191 11.59 35.60 -10.97
N GLY A 192 12.80 35.60 -10.39
CA GLY A 192 13.44 36.78 -9.81
C GLY A 192 14.15 37.69 -10.82
N GLU A 193 14.43 37.19 -12.04
CA GLU A 193 15.14 37.93 -13.09
C GLU A 193 14.21 38.65 -14.08
N ASP A 194 12.96 38.20 -14.23
CA ASP A 194 11.99 38.80 -15.18
C ASP A 194 10.98 39.75 -14.51
N ARG A 195 11.47 40.86 -13.97
CA ARG A 195 10.65 42.06 -13.76
C ARG A 195 11.33 43.26 -14.41
N ASP A 196 11.10 43.45 -15.71
CA ASP A 196 10.78 44.76 -16.28
C ASP A 196 10.31 44.66 -17.75
N GLU A 197 9.31 45.51 -18.05
CA GLU A 197 8.75 45.91 -19.36
C GLU A 197 7.62 45.08 -20.02
N ASP A 198 6.40 45.41 -19.57
CA ASP A 198 5.19 45.74 -20.36
C ASP A 198 5.37 45.90 -21.89
N LYS A 199 4.58 45.17 -22.70
CA LYS A 199 3.74 45.70 -23.80
C LYS A 199 2.56 44.76 -24.12
N GLY A 200 1.35 45.29 -24.08
CA GLY A 200 0.14 44.59 -24.55
C GLY A 200 -0.07 44.59 -26.07
N PHE A 201 -0.94 43.70 -26.55
CA PHE A 201 -1.99 43.97 -27.55
C PHE A 201 -2.93 42.75 -27.74
N ASP A 202 -4.20 43.01 -27.44
CA ASP A 202 -5.51 42.62 -28.02
C ASP A 202 -5.80 41.31 -28.82
N ASP A 203 -7.05 40.90 -28.55
CA ASP A 203 -8.01 39.88 -29.02
C ASP A 203 -7.90 39.18 -30.40
N GLY A 204 -8.38 37.92 -30.39
CA GLY A 204 -8.90 37.21 -31.55
C GLY A 204 -9.50 35.85 -31.16
N GLU A 205 -10.84 35.78 -31.05
CA GLU A 205 -11.64 34.54 -31.07
C GLU A 205 -11.30 33.71 -32.34
N ASP A 206 -11.40 32.38 -32.33
CA ASP A 206 -12.49 31.65 -32.99
C ASP A 206 -12.55 30.17 -32.59
N ASN A 207 -13.78 29.66 -32.68
CA ASN A 207 -14.35 28.40 -32.23
C ASN A 207 -14.27 27.25 -33.27
N GLU A 208 -14.57 26.04 -32.78
CA GLU A 208 -15.20 24.86 -33.42
C GLU A 208 -14.38 23.60 -33.73
N GLY A 209 -14.91 22.46 -33.26
CA GLY A 209 -14.79 21.16 -33.95
C GLY A 209 -14.72 19.92 -33.04
N VAL A 210 -15.86 19.32 -32.73
CA VAL A 210 -16.01 17.98 -32.10
C VAL A 210 -15.98 16.87 -33.16
N GLU A 211 -15.69 15.64 -32.72
CA GLU A 211 -15.91 14.28 -33.32
C GLU A 211 -14.58 13.57 -33.69
N GLY A 212 -14.34 12.27 -33.44
CA GLY A 212 -15.14 11.16 -32.93
C GLY A 212 -14.23 9.94 -32.65
N VAL A 213 -14.83 8.90 -32.08
CA VAL A 213 -14.24 7.70 -31.45
C VAL A 213 -13.65 6.68 -32.44
N GLU A 214 -12.58 5.98 -32.04
CA GLU A 214 -12.29 4.52 -32.18
C GLU A 214 -10.81 4.30 -31.82
N GLY A 215 -10.39 3.47 -30.86
CA GLY A 215 -10.71 2.05 -30.78
C GLY A 215 -9.53 1.21 -31.32
N ALA A 216 -8.34 1.30 -30.72
CA ALA A 216 -7.26 0.33 -30.90
C ALA A 216 -6.33 0.38 -29.68
N ALA A 217 -6.01 -0.80 -29.14
CA ALA A 217 -4.97 -0.94 -28.12
C ALA A 217 -3.65 -0.50 -28.75
N GLU A 218 -3.18 0.70 -28.39
CA GLU A 218 -1.92 1.24 -28.85
C GLU A 218 -0.78 0.54 -28.13
N GLU A 219 0.12 -0.01 -28.93
CA GLU A 219 1.40 -0.53 -28.52
C GLU A 219 2.17 0.59 -27.81
N VAL A 220 2.80 0.28 -26.68
CA VAL A 220 3.64 1.25 -25.97
C VAL A 220 4.88 1.49 -26.85
N ASP A 221 4.79 2.51 -27.69
CA ASP A 221 5.85 3.02 -28.55
C ASP A 221 6.98 3.60 -27.69
N GLU A 222 8.23 3.27 -28.02
CA GLU A 222 9.43 3.84 -27.39
C GLU A 222 9.49 5.38 -27.56
N GLY A 223 8.71 5.95 -28.48
CA GLY A 223 8.50 7.39 -28.62
C GLY A 223 7.68 8.07 -27.50
N PHE A 224 6.89 7.31 -26.71
CA PHE A 224 6.04 7.88 -25.65
C PHE A 224 6.80 8.18 -24.36
N GLU A 225 7.97 7.55 -24.14
CA GLU A 225 8.78 7.78 -22.92
C GLU A 225 9.51 9.13 -22.93
N ASP A 226 9.82 9.68 -24.11
CA ASP A 226 10.48 10.97 -24.27
C ASP A 226 9.55 12.18 -24.02
N GLU A 227 8.23 12.00 -24.16
CA GLU A 227 7.22 13.04 -23.89
C GLU A 227 6.72 13.07 -22.42
N MET A 228 7.04 12.05 -21.62
CA MET A 228 6.62 12.02 -20.22
C MET A 228 7.38 13.06 -19.38
N SER A 229 6.65 13.73 -18.49
CA SER A 229 7.27 14.64 -17.52
C SER A 229 8.30 13.90 -16.64
N GLU A 230 9.37 14.59 -16.26
CA GLU A 230 10.38 14.03 -15.36
C GLU A 230 9.78 13.57 -14.01
N GLU A 231 8.71 14.23 -13.54
CA GLU A 231 7.98 13.81 -12.33
C GLU A 231 7.31 12.45 -12.53
N THR A 232 6.71 12.21 -13.70
CA THR A 232 6.13 10.91 -14.06
C THR A 232 7.20 9.81 -14.10
N LYS A 233 8.38 10.11 -14.63
CA LYS A 233 9.52 9.17 -14.67
C LYS A 233 9.99 8.81 -13.25
N TRP A 234 10.07 9.79 -12.36
CA TRP A 234 10.38 9.57 -10.95
C TRP A 234 9.34 8.70 -10.26
N MET A 235 8.06 9.01 -10.44
CA MET A 235 6.97 8.24 -9.85
C MET A 235 6.97 6.79 -10.34
N ARG A 236 7.25 6.54 -11.63
CA ARG A 236 7.41 5.17 -12.16
C ARG A 236 8.55 4.40 -11.49
N GLN A 237 9.67 5.05 -11.18
CA GLN A 237 10.75 4.41 -10.44
C GLN A 237 10.33 4.07 -9.01
N ILE A 238 9.63 4.96 -8.32
CA ILE A 238 9.14 4.72 -6.96
C ILE A 238 8.11 3.58 -6.96
N GLN A 239 7.16 3.58 -7.92
CA GLN A 239 6.20 2.49 -8.11
C GLN A 239 6.90 1.12 -8.23
N ARG A 240 7.97 1.04 -9.04
CA ARG A 240 8.74 -0.20 -9.23
C ARG A 240 9.32 -0.72 -7.92
N GLU A 241 9.90 0.16 -7.09
CA GLU A 241 10.48 -0.25 -5.81
C GLU A 241 9.40 -0.53 -4.75
N VAL A 242 8.28 0.20 -4.75
CA VAL A 242 7.11 -0.09 -3.91
C VAL A 242 6.52 -1.47 -4.24
N LEU A 243 6.40 -1.82 -5.53
CA LEU A 243 5.97 -3.15 -5.96
C LEU A 243 6.91 -4.23 -5.44
N ARG A 244 8.23 -4.05 -5.62
CA ARG A 244 9.24 -4.99 -5.13
C ARG A 244 9.15 -5.16 -3.61
N PHE A 245 8.97 -4.08 -2.87
CA PHE A 245 8.77 -4.15 -1.43
C PHE A 245 7.49 -4.91 -1.05
N CYS A 246 6.37 -4.68 -1.75
CA CYS A 246 5.14 -5.44 -1.51
C CYS A 246 5.33 -6.94 -1.79
N ILE A 247 6.02 -7.30 -2.87
CA ILE A 247 6.33 -8.70 -3.21
C ILE A 247 7.24 -9.33 -2.16
N THR A 248 8.28 -8.64 -1.67
CA THR A 248 9.16 -9.18 -0.61
C THR A 248 8.45 -9.30 0.73
N LEU A 249 7.49 -8.42 1.05
CA LEU A 249 6.63 -8.57 2.22
C LEU A 249 5.74 -9.82 2.14
N LEU A 250 5.22 -10.13 0.94
CA LEU A 250 4.41 -11.31 0.67
C LEU A 250 5.25 -12.60 0.65
N ASP A 251 6.51 -12.52 0.23
CA ASP A 251 7.48 -13.62 0.24
C ASP A 251 8.10 -13.82 1.63
N HIS A 252 7.24 -14.16 2.59
CA HIS A 252 7.63 -14.44 3.98
C HIS A 252 7.32 -15.89 4.35
N LEU A 253 8.36 -16.63 4.74
CA LEU A 253 8.20 -18.01 5.21
C LEU A 253 7.53 -18.01 6.59
N LEU A 254 6.32 -18.54 6.66
CA LEU A 254 5.62 -18.75 7.93
C LEU A 254 6.29 -19.92 8.66
N GLN A 255 7.09 -19.61 9.68
CA GLN A 255 7.77 -20.58 10.55
C GLN A 255 6.88 -20.88 11.77
N ASP A 256 7.47 -20.92 12.97
CA ASP A 256 6.80 -21.26 14.22
C ASP A 256 5.70 -20.27 14.63
N SER A 257 5.75 -19.04 14.10
CA SER A 257 4.73 -18.02 14.33
C SER A 257 4.41 -17.26 13.05
N GLU A 258 3.15 -17.29 12.65
CA GLU A 258 2.63 -16.51 11.51
C GLU A 258 2.79 -14.99 11.71
N TYR A 259 2.82 -14.54 12.96
CA TYR A 259 2.97 -13.14 13.33
C TYR A 259 4.38 -12.59 13.17
N GLN A 260 5.36 -13.41 12.80
CA GLN A 260 6.65 -12.91 12.31
C GLN A 260 6.49 -12.14 11.00
N SER A 261 5.45 -12.43 10.21
CA SER A 261 5.12 -11.67 9.01
C SER A 261 4.56 -10.29 9.37
N ALA A 262 5.20 -9.24 8.85
CA ALA A 262 4.74 -7.86 9.02
C ALA A 262 3.32 -7.63 8.47
N ILE A 263 2.94 -8.33 7.39
CA ILE A 263 1.58 -8.27 6.82
C ILE A 263 0.56 -8.84 7.80
N ILE A 264 0.85 -10.00 8.41
CA ILE A 264 -0.05 -10.65 9.37
C ILE A 264 -0.13 -9.84 10.66
N SER A 265 1.00 -9.28 11.12
CA SER A 265 1.01 -8.34 12.25
C SER A 265 0.21 -7.06 11.97
N GLY A 266 0.37 -6.45 10.79
CA GLY A 266 -0.41 -5.27 10.39
C GLY A 266 -1.91 -5.57 10.29
N LEU A 267 -2.29 -6.74 9.76
CA LEU A 267 -3.68 -7.20 9.79
C LEU A 267 -4.20 -7.37 11.22
N ALA A 268 -3.36 -7.77 12.18
CA ALA A 268 -3.73 -7.82 13.59
C ALA A 268 -4.13 -6.44 14.13
N VAL A 269 -3.38 -5.40 13.76
CA VAL A 269 -3.66 -4.01 14.13
C VAL A 269 -4.96 -3.53 13.49
N LEU A 270 -5.19 -3.87 12.22
CA LEU A 270 -6.44 -3.53 11.52
C LEU A 270 -7.68 -4.23 12.09
N MET A 271 -7.53 -5.27 12.93
CA MET A 271 -8.65 -5.89 13.65
C MET A 271 -9.11 -5.07 14.86
N ILE A 272 -8.32 -4.11 15.33
CA ILE A 272 -8.69 -3.27 16.47
C ILE A 272 -9.80 -2.31 16.03
N LYS A 273 -10.93 -2.36 16.73
CA LYS A 273 -12.10 -1.51 16.49
C LYS A 273 -12.16 -0.39 17.53
N GLY A 274 -11.73 0.82 17.13
CA GLY A 274 -11.68 1.99 18.00
C GLY A 274 -10.87 1.74 19.27
N ASP A 275 -11.33 2.26 20.41
CA ASP A 275 -10.55 2.23 21.65
C ASP A 275 -10.78 0.98 22.53
N LYS A 276 -11.89 0.26 22.34
CA LYS A 276 -12.31 -0.83 23.26
C LYS A 276 -12.91 -2.07 22.58
N GLY A 277 -12.49 -2.42 21.37
CA GLY A 277 -13.05 -3.60 20.70
C GLY A 277 -12.23 -4.19 19.57
N TRP A 278 -12.79 -5.26 19.00
CA TRP A 278 -12.26 -5.99 17.86
C TRP A 278 -13.35 -6.09 16.78
N HIS A 279 -12.95 -6.03 15.53
CA HIS A 279 -13.84 -6.35 14.41
C HIS A 279 -14.28 -7.81 14.51
N ASP A 280 -15.53 -8.09 14.12
CA ASP A 280 -15.97 -9.48 13.96
C ASP A 280 -15.41 -10.09 12.66
N ALA A 281 -15.67 -11.39 12.49
CA ALA A 281 -15.16 -12.13 11.34
C ALA A 281 -15.77 -11.64 10.01
N GLU A 282 -17.03 -11.20 9.99
CA GLU A 282 -17.70 -10.78 8.76
C GLU A 282 -17.09 -9.45 8.26
N ASP A 283 -16.93 -8.48 9.16
CA ASP A 283 -16.30 -7.20 8.87
C ASP A 283 -14.83 -7.39 8.43
N PHE A 284 -14.08 -8.26 9.11
CA PHE A 284 -12.64 -8.36 8.90
C PHE A 284 -12.24 -9.22 7.70
N THR A 285 -13.02 -10.24 7.35
CA THR A 285 -12.75 -11.07 6.14
C THR A 285 -12.76 -10.26 4.84
N THR A 286 -13.42 -9.10 4.83
CA THR A 286 -13.34 -8.16 3.70
C THR A 286 -11.93 -7.57 3.52
N LYS A 287 -11.19 -7.32 4.61
CA LYS A 287 -9.79 -6.85 4.57
C LYS A 287 -8.84 -7.94 4.09
N TYR A 288 -9.01 -9.19 4.55
CA TYR A 288 -8.28 -10.33 3.98
C TYR A 288 -8.52 -10.48 2.47
N SER A 289 -9.77 -10.32 2.04
CA SER A 289 -10.12 -10.39 0.61
C SER A 289 -9.44 -9.28 -0.19
N ALA A 290 -9.37 -8.06 0.34
CA ALA A 290 -8.61 -6.96 -0.25
C ALA A 290 -7.12 -7.30 -0.39
N VAL A 291 -6.52 -7.80 0.69
CA VAL A 291 -5.10 -8.19 0.70
C VAL A 291 -4.81 -9.25 -0.36
N ILE A 292 -5.58 -10.34 -0.37
CA ILE A 292 -5.42 -11.45 -1.31
C ILE A 292 -5.64 -11.00 -2.76
N LYS A 293 -6.65 -10.15 -3.01
CA LYS A 293 -6.97 -9.68 -4.36
C LYS A 293 -5.83 -8.84 -4.94
N LEU A 294 -5.34 -7.84 -4.20
CA LEU A 294 -4.24 -6.99 -4.69
C LEU A 294 -2.89 -7.72 -4.64
N ALA A 295 -2.67 -8.67 -3.73
CA ALA A 295 -1.47 -9.52 -3.77
C ALA A 295 -1.36 -10.27 -5.11
N ARG A 296 -2.46 -10.91 -5.55
CA ARG A 296 -2.50 -11.58 -6.86
C ARG A 296 -2.29 -10.60 -8.02
N LEU A 297 -2.89 -9.41 -7.94
CA LEU A 297 -2.72 -8.36 -8.93
C LEU A 297 -1.24 -7.95 -9.03
N MET A 298 -0.58 -7.71 -7.89
CA MET A 298 0.83 -7.35 -7.81
C MET A 298 1.76 -8.46 -8.30
N VAL A 299 1.46 -9.74 -8.06
CA VAL A 299 2.24 -10.86 -8.62
C VAL A 299 2.18 -10.86 -10.16
N VAL A 300 1.01 -10.58 -10.75
CA VAL A 300 0.88 -10.44 -12.20
C VAL A 300 1.63 -9.21 -12.70
N GLN A 301 1.56 -8.09 -11.98
CA GLN A 301 2.32 -6.88 -12.31
C GLN A 301 3.84 -7.10 -12.23
N GLU A 302 4.34 -7.81 -11.22
CA GLU A 302 5.78 -8.11 -11.09
C GLU A 302 6.25 -9.00 -12.25
N ALA A 303 5.46 -10.01 -12.61
CA ALA A 303 5.73 -10.82 -13.80
C ALA A 303 5.68 -9.98 -15.09
N TYR A 304 4.80 -8.98 -15.16
CA TYR A 304 4.73 -8.06 -16.27
C TYR A 304 6.03 -7.24 -16.39
N GLU A 305 6.41 -6.54 -15.33
CA GLU A 305 7.61 -5.71 -15.25
C GLU A 305 8.89 -6.48 -15.58
N GLN A 306 9.06 -7.67 -15.00
CA GLN A 306 10.24 -8.51 -15.26
C GLN A 306 10.35 -8.89 -16.73
N ARG A 307 9.22 -9.18 -17.39
CA ARG A 307 9.25 -9.49 -18.82
C ARG A 307 9.59 -8.26 -19.64
N GLN A 308 9.03 -7.09 -19.33
CA GLN A 308 9.35 -5.85 -20.05
C GLN A 308 10.82 -5.48 -19.91
N GLU A 309 11.40 -5.68 -18.73
CA GLU A 309 12.84 -5.49 -18.48
C GLU A 309 13.70 -6.47 -19.32
N GLN A 310 13.30 -7.74 -19.43
CA GLN A 310 13.95 -8.71 -20.29
C GLN A 310 13.87 -8.32 -21.78
N ILE A 311 12.70 -7.87 -22.23
CA ILE A 311 12.48 -7.45 -23.62
C ILE A 311 13.39 -6.26 -23.96
N ARG A 312 13.37 -5.20 -23.13
CA ARG A 312 14.23 -4.02 -23.27
C ARG A 312 15.71 -4.39 -23.32
N THR A 313 16.13 -5.31 -22.44
CA THR A 313 17.52 -5.80 -22.44
C THR A 313 17.88 -6.48 -23.76
N TYR A 314 17.00 -7.34 -24.30
CA TYR A 314 17.26 -8.06 -25.54
C TYR A 314 17.18 -7.20 -26.80
N GLN A 315 16.36 -6.14 -26.81
CA GLN A 315 16.25 -5.22 -27.95
C GLN A 315 17.57 -4.51 -28.29
N SER A 316 18.52 -4.44 -27.35
CA SER A 316 19.87 -3.95 -27.63
C SER A 316 20.65 -4.81 -28.64
N GLU A 317 20.25 -6.08 -28.81
CA GLU A 317 20.96 -7.06 -29.65
C GLU A 317 20.10 -7.65 -30.78
N MET A 318 18.77 -7.54 -30.69
CA MET A 318 17.84 -8.19 -31.63
C MET A 318 16.57 -7.37 -31.86
N THR A 319 15.78 -7.78 -32.86
CA THR A 319 14.49 -7.14 -33.12
C THR A 319 13.52 -7.33 -31.95
N GLU A 320 12.54 -6.43 -31.80
CA GLU A 320 11.51 -6.55 -30.75
C GLU A 320 10.77 -7.90 -30.81
N VAL A 321 10.44 -8.38 -32.01
CA VAL A 321 9.75 -9.66 -32.20
C VAL A 321 10.59 -10.83 -31.69
N GLU A 322 11.91 -10.80 -31.90
CA GLU A 322 12.83 -11.81 -31.40
C GLU A 322 13.01 -11.70 -29.89
N ALA A 323 13.14 -10.47 -29.37
CA ALA A 323 13.23 -10.18 -27.94
C ALA A 323 11.99 -10.71 -27.18
N ARG A 324 10.78 -10.42 -27.67
CA ARG A 324 9.50 -10.92 -27.10
C ARG A 324 9.41 -12.44 -27.07
N LYS A 325 9.93 -13.12 -28.10
CA LYS A 325 9.99 -14.60 -28.18
C LYS A 325 11.03 -15.20 -27.24
N LYS A 326 12.16 -14.51 -27.04
CA LYS A 326 13.25 -14.94 -26.15
C LYS A 326 12.91 -14.70 -24.68
N ALA A 327 12.18 -13.63 -24.37
CA ALA A 327 11.75 -13.27 -23.03
C ALA A 327 10.89 -14.37 -22.38
N THR A 328 11.05 -14.51 -21.07
CA THR A 328 10.33 -15.51 -20.29
C THR A 328 8.83 -15.21 -20.34
N SER A 329 8.03 -16.25 -20.60
CA SER A 329 6.57 -16.09 -20.63
C SER A 329 6.02 -15.64 -19.27
N TYR A 330 5.00 -14.78 -19.26
CA TYR A 330 4.33 -14.34 -18.04
C TYR A 330 3.88 -15.50 -17.14
N TYR A 331 3.31 -16.58 -17.73
CA TYR A 331 2.94 -17.79 -17.00
C TYR A 331 4.09 -18.37 -16.16
N ARG A 332 5.30 -18.47 -16.73
CA ARG A 332 6.47 -19.00 -16.01
C ARG A 332 6.93 -18.08 -14.89
N LEU A 333 6.87 -16.77 -15.10
CA LEU A 333 7.23 -15.77 -14.09
C LEU A 333 6.23 -15.81 -12.92
N VAL A 334 4.93 -15.75 -13.20
CA VAL A 334 3.88 -15.88 -12.16
C VAL A 334 4.05 -17.19 -11.38
N LYS A 335 4.28 -18.30 -12.08
CA LYS A 335 4.48 -19.61 -11.44
C LYS A 335 5.62 -19.61 -10.41
N GLN A 336 6.69 -18.83 -10.62
CA GLN A 336 7.80 -18.75 -9.65
C GLN A 336 7.39 -18.08 -8.33
N PHE A 337 6.34 -17.24 -8.33
CA PHE A 337 5.83 -16.57 -7.13
C PHE A 337 4.73 -17.33 -6.41
N VAL A 338 4.06 -18.27 -7.08
CA VAL A 338 2.88 -18.98 -6.54
C VAL A 338 3.11 -20.48 -6.31
N THR A 339 4.37 -20.90 -6.30
CA THR A 339 4.80 -22.28 -6.04
C THR A 339 5.74 -22.27 -4.84
#